data_AF-X0YJP1-F1
#
_entry.id   AF-X0YJP1-F1
#
_cell.length_a   1.000
_cell.length_b   1.000
_cell.length_c   1.000
_cell.angle_alpha   90.00
_cell.angle_beta   90.00
_cell.angle_gamma   90.00
#
_symmetry.space_group_name_H-M   'P 1'
#
loop_
_entity.id
_entity.type
_entity.pdbx_description
1 polymer ?
#
loop_
_entity_poly.entity_id
_entity_poly.type
_entity_poly.pdbx_seq_one_letter_code
_entity_poly.pdbx_strand_id
1 'polypeptide(L)'
;TRNILPHLHDVVPAVMTVGGWFDAEDLYGPLKIYRSVERQNPGIFNVLVMGPWFHGGWDRSDGETVGNIHFGSQTSFFYCLNIELPFFNHFLKGKGEPRLPEAYMFETGVNRWRMFDRWPPQNLEMRSLYFRTGGRLSFDPPNTESHAFDEYTSDPARPVPFSEEITTKTTQAYMTDDQRFAARRPDVLVYQTDVLTEDVTLAGPILTNLWVSTSGTASDWIVKLIDVLPDHMP
;
A
#
# COMPACT_ATOMS: atom_id res chain seq x y z
N THR A 1 15.29 -21.33 1.90
CA THR A 1 14.28 -20.29 2.21
C THR A 1 12.92 -20.77 1.75
N ARG A 2 11.83 -20.46 2.45
CA ARG A 2 10.45 -20.85 2.06
C ARG A 2 9.84 -19.87 1.03
N ASN A 3 10.67 -19.30 0.17
CA ASN A 3 10.23 -18.30 -0.81
C ASN A 3 9.67 -19.03 -2.04
N ILE A 4 8.37 -18.90 -2.30
CA ILE A 4 7.72 -19.56 -3.43
C ILE A 4 7.94 -18.82 -4.76
N LEU A 5 8.31 -17.54 -4.73
CA LEU A 5 8.36 -16.68 -5.93
C LEU A 5 9.25 -17.21 -7.07
N PRO A 6 10.43 -17.82 -6.82
CA PRO A 6 11.26 -18.42 -7.87
C PRO A 6 10.69 -19.71 -8.48
N HIS A 7 9.63 -20.27 -7.88
CA HIS A 7 9.04 -21.57 -8.22
C HIS A 7 7.64 -21.45 -8.82
N LEU A 8 7.16 -20.22 -9.06
CA LEU A 8 5.87 -19.95 -9.70
C LEU A 8 6.00 -20.00 -11.23
N HIS A 9 6.61 -21.06 -11.77
CA HIS A 9 6.71 -21.35 -13.19
C HIS A 9 5.90 -22.62 -13.52
N ASP A 10 5.58 -22.82 -14.81
CA ASP A 10 4.75 -23.93 -15.30
C ASP A 10 3.37 -24.04 -14.61
N VAL A 11 2.82 -22.89 -14.22
CA VAL A 11 1.48 -22.82 -13.62
C VAL A 11 0.44 -23.11 -14.70
N VAL A 12 -0.35 -24.16 -14.47
CA VAL A 12 -1.44 -24.60 -15.36
C VAL A 12 -2.81 -23.98 -15.02
N PRO A 13 -3.24 -23.89 -13.74
CA PRO A 13 -4.57 -23.35 -13.45
C PRO A 13 -4.64 -21.84 -13.66
N ALA A 14 -5.85 -21.35 -13.92
CA ALA A 14 -6.13 -19.91 -13.79
C ALA A 14 -5.86 -19.45 -12.36
N VAL A 15 -5.26 -18.27 -12.21
CA VAL A 15 -4.84 -17.70 -10.93
C VAL A 15 -5.62 -16.43 -10.65
N MET A 16 -6.19 -16.34 -9.46
CA MET A 16 -6.65 -15.09 -8.87
C MET A 16 -5.88 -14.88 -7.58
N THR A 17 -5.09 -13.80 -7.53
CA THR A 17 -4.35 -13.39 -6.34
C THR A 17 -5.10 -12.24 -5.69
N VAL A 18 -5.39 -12.35 -4.40
CA VAL A 18 -6.18 -11.37 -3.64
C VAL A 18 -5.36 -10.85 -2.47
N GLY A 19 -5.42 -9.55 -2.21
CA GLY A 19 -4.73 -8.91 -1.10
C GLY A 19 -5.42 -7.64 -0.64
N GLY A 20 -4.98 -7.11 0.51
CA GLY A 20 -5.47 -5.87 1.09
C GLY A 20 -4.39 -4.79 1.09
N TRP A 21 -4.76 -3.53 0.80
CA TRP A 21 -3.83 -2.40 0.90
C TRP A 21 -3.38 -2.12 2.33
N PHE A 22 -4.20 -2.46 3.33
CA PHE A 22 -3.92 -2.30 4.75
C PHE A 22 -3.57 -3.63 5.42
N ASP A 23 -3.07 -4.60 4.64
CA ASP A 23 -2.61 -5.90 5.16
C ASP A 23 -1.30 -5.73 5.95
N ALA A 24 -1.43 -5.67 7.27
CA ALA A 24 -0.31 -5.56 8.21
C ALA A 24 0.55 -6.82 8.34
N GLU A 25 0.13 -7.95 7.76
CA GLU A 25 0.80 -9.24 7.87
C GLU A 25 1.51 -9.64 6.58
N ASP A 26 0.88 -9.44 5.41
CA ASP A 26 1.45 -9.82 4.10
C ASP A 26 1.00 -8.95 2.91
N LEU A 27 1.29 -7.64 2.94
CA LEU A 27 1.14 -6.78 1.75
C LEU A 27 2.09 -7.17 0.61
N TYR A 28 3.27 -7.72 0.94
CA TYR A 28 4.31 -8.09 -0.03
C TYR A 28 3.88 -9.27 -0.92
N GLY A 29 3.29 -10.30 -0.33
CA GLY A 29 2.96 -11.58 -0.96
C GLY A 29 2.11 -11.42 -2.22
N PRO A 30 0.87 -10.90 -2.15
CA PRO A 30 -0.05 -10.81 -3.28
C PRO A 30 0.57 -10.08 -4.49
N LEU A 31 1.19 -8.92 -4.26
CA LEU A 31 1.80 -8.11 -5.32
C LEU A 31 2.98 -8.82 -5.99
N LYS A 32 3.78 -9.57 -5.23
CA LYS A 32 4.97 -10.27 -5.75
C LYS A 32 4.62 -11.61 -6.38
N ILE A 33 3.62 -12.31 -5.85
CA ILE A 33 3.07 -13.54 -6.45
C ILE A 33 2.51 -13.22 -7.82
N TYR A 34 1.60 -12.23 -7.93
CA TYR A 34 1.05 -11.80 -9.21
C TYR A 34 2.16 -11.43 -10.21
N ARG A 35 3.12 -10.58 -9.81
CA ARG A 35 4.25 -10.21 -10.68
C ARG A 35 5.11 -11.40 -11.10
N SER A 36 5.27 -12.39 -10.22
CA SER A 36 6.08 -13.58 -10.50
C SER A 36 5.36 -14.51 -11.46
N VAL A 37 4.05 -14.71 -11.29
CA VAL A 37 3.20 -15.50 -12.19
C VAL A 37 3.14 -14.86 -13.57
N GLU A 38 2.88 -13.56 -13.66
CA GLU A 38 2.90 -12.77 -14.91
C GLU A 38 4.19 -12.99 -15.71
N ARG A 39 5.33 -12.82 -15.04
CA ARG A 39 6.63 -12.91 -15.70
C ARG A 39 6.99 -14.33 -16.14
N GLN A 40 6.62 -15.33 -15.36
CA GLN A 40 7.09 -16.71 -15.53
C GLN A 40 6.13 -17.58 -16.35
N ASN A 41 4.89 -17.15 -16.56
CA ASN A 41 3.86 -17.94 -17.25
C ASN A 41 3.15 -17.10 -18.33
N PRO A 42 3.83 -16.71 -19.42
CA PRO A 42 3.22 -15.88 -20.46
C PRO A 42 1.94 -16.51 -21.01
N GLY A 43 0.85 -15.73 -21.03
CA GLY A 43 -0.45 -16.17 -21.56
C GLY A 43 -1.34 -16.92 -20.58
N ILE A 44 -0.93 -17.07 -19.31
CA ILE A 44 -1.81 -17.61 -18.27
C ILE A 44 -2.96 -16.63 -17.97
N PHE A 45 -4.11 -17.14 -17.52
CA PHE A 45 -5.12 -16.30 -16.91
C PHE A 45 -4.68 -15.97 -15.47
N ASN A 46 -4.26 -14.74 -15.22
CA ASN A 46 -3.79 -14.28 -13.92
C ASN A 46 -4.41 -12.93 -13.58
N VAL A 47 -5.17 -12.88 -12.49
CA VAL A 47 -5.88 -11.69 -12.03
C VAL A 47 -5.37 -11.28 -10.66
N LEU A 48 -5.17 -9.98 -10.47
CA LEU A 48 -4.86 -9.38 -9.17
C LEU A 48 -6.05 -8.58 -8.66
N VAL A 49 -6.43 -8.80 -7.39
CA VAL A 49 -7.45 -8.03 -6.70
C VAL A 49 -6.85 -7.43 -5.43
N MET A 50 -6.80 -6.10 -5.35
CA MET A 50 -6.38 -5.38 -4.15
C MET A 50 -7.52 -4.50 -3.64
N GLY A 51 -8.12 -4.89 -2.52
CA GLY A 51 -9.16 -4.10 -1.83
C GLY A 51 -8.60 -3.32 -0.64
N PRO A 52 -9.42 -2.46 -0.01
CA PRO A 52 -8.99 -1.65 1.13
C PRO A 52 -9.11 -2.45 2.43
N TRP A 53 -8.54 -3.66 2.45
CA TRP A 53 -8.73 -4.63 3.54
C TRP A 53 -7.50 -4.73 4.43
N PHE A 54 -7.74 -5.09 5.69
CA PHE A 54 -6.74 -5.70 6.56
C PHE A 54 -6.50 -7.17 6.15
N HIS A 55 -5.60 -7.86 6.85
CA HIS A 55 -5.29 -9.26 6.58
C HIS A 55 -6.51 -10.19 6.61
N GLY A 56 -6.84 -10.81 5.46
CA GLY A 56 -8.02 -11.66 5.30
C GLY A 56 -9.37 -10.94 5.31
N GLY A 57 -9.38 -9.61 5.31
CA GLY A 57 -10.60 -8.80 5.45
C GLY A 57 -11.61 -8.98 4.31
N TRP A 58 -11.15 -9.40 3.13
CA TRP A 58 -12.00 -9.68 1.96
C TRP A 58 -13.01 -10.82 2.19
N ASP A 59 -12.73 -11.75 3.10
CA ASP A 59 -13.60 -12.90 3.44
C ASP A 59 -14.22 -12.76 4.84
N ARG A 60 -13.54 -12.05 5.76
CA ARG A 60 -13.90 -12.01 7.19
C ARG A 60 -14.64 -10.75 7.62
N SER A 61 -14.90 -9.82 6.70
CA SER A 61 -15.60 -8.55 6.98
C SER A 61 -16.43 -8.11 5.78
N ASP A 62 -17.24 -7.07 5.94
CA ASP A 62 -17.93 -6.40 4.83
C ASP A 62 -17.01 -5.52 3.98
N GLY A 63 -15.81 -5.21 4.49
CA GLY A 63 -14.81 -4.36 3.84
C GLY A 63 -15.19 -2.88 3.79
N GLU A 64 -16.13 -2.43 4.64
CA GLU A 64 -16.56 -1.04 4.69
C GLU A 64 -15.59 -0.15 5.48
N THR A 65 -14.84 -0.73 6.42
CA THR A 65 -13.91 -0.01 7.27
C THR A 65 -12.61 -0.77 7.55
N VAL A 66 -11.54 -0.03 7.82
CA VAL A 66 -10.33 -0.51 8.49
C VAL A 66 -9.94 0.54 9.52
N GLY A 67 -9.89 0.16 10.79
CA GLY A 67 -9.61 1.09 11.88
C GLY A 67 -10.58 2.28 11.89
N ASN A 68 -10.05 3.49 11.78
CA ASN A 68 -10.76 4.76 11.74
C ASN A 68 -11.18 5.21 10.33
N ILE A 69 -10.87 4.44 9.28
CA ILE A 69 -11.18 4.81 7.88
C ILE A 69 -12.44 4.11 7.40
N HIS A 70 -13.35 4.89 6.79
CA HIS A 70 -14.57 4.42 6.15
C HIS A 70 -14.47 4.55 4.63
N PHE A 71 -14.66 3.44 3.92
CA PHE A 71 -14.60 3.38 2.45
C PHE A 71 -15.97 3.57 1.78
N GLY A 72 -17.04 3.74 2.55
CA GLY A 72 -18.38 4.08 2.06
C GLY A 72 -19.05 3.02 1.17
N SER A 73 -18.53 1.79 1.15
CA SER A 73 -19.11 0.66 0.41
C SER A 73 -18.67 -0.68 0.99
N GLN A 74 -19.51 -1.70 0.88
CA GLN A 74 -19.19 -3.07 1.28
C GLN A 74 -18.27 -3.73 0.24
N THR A 75 -16.99 -3.40 0.28
CA THR A 75 -16.03 -3.78 -0.74
C THR A 75 -15.79 -5.29 -0.82
N SER A 76 -15.86 -6.00 0.30
CA SER A 76 -15.76 -7.47 0.35
C SER A 76 -16.95 -8.13 -0.35
N PHE A 77 -18.16 -7.62 -0.13
CA PHE A 77 -19.36 -8.14 -0.79
C PHE A 77 -19.31 -7.92 -2.30
N PHE A 78 -18.84 -6.74 -2.74
CA PHE A 78 -18.61 -6.48 -4.16
C PHE A 78 -17.63 -7.48 -4.77
N TYR A 79 -16.49 -7.72 -4.10
CA TYR A 79 -15.49 -8.71 -4.53
C TYR A 79 -16.09 -10.10 -4.65
N CYS A 80 -16.76 -10.61 -3.62
CA CYS A 80 -17.31 -11.97 -3.60
C CYS A 80 -18.30 -12.17 -4.75
N LEU A 81 -19.22 -11.22 -4.97
CA LEU A 81 -20.27 -11.37 -5.98
C LEU A 81 -19.83 -11.09 -7.41
N ASN A 82 -18.97 -10.08 -7.62
CA ASN A 82 -18.69 -9.55 -8.95
C ASN A 82 -17.32 -9.96 -9.49
N ILE A 83 -16.44 -10.53 -8.65
CA ILE A 83 -15.09 -10.91 -9.04
C ILE A 83 -14.84 -12.39 -8.76
N GLU A 84 -14.95 -12.82 -7.50
CA GLU A 84 -14.63 -14.19 -7.09
C GLU A 84 -15.63 -15.22 -7.61
N LEU A 85 -16.94 -14.97 -7.43
CA LEU A 85 -17.98 -15.88 -7.88
C LEU A 85 -17.97 -16.07 -9.41
N PRO A 86 -17.86 -15.02 -10.26
CA PRO A 86 -17.69 -15.19 -11.70
C PRO A 86 -16.45 -15.99 -12.09
N PHE A 87 -15.31 -15.76 -11.42
CA PHE A 87 -14.08 -16.53 -11.66
C PHE A 87 -14.29 -18.03 -11.44
N PHE A 88 -14.80 -18.42 -10.26
CA PHE A 88 -15.04 -19.83 -9.98
C PHE A 88 -16.17 -20.44 -10.81
N ASN A 89 -17.23 -19.68 -11.12
CA ASN A 89 -18.29 -20.16 -12.01
C ASN A 89 -17.75 -20.50 -13.40
N HIS A 90 -16.85 -19.68 -13.95
CA HIS A 90 -16.22 -19.97 -15.23
C HIS A 90 -15.30 -21.19 -15.13
N PHE A 91 -14.27 -21.14 -14.28
CA PHE A 91 -13.20 -22.15 -14.29
C PHE A 91 -13.57 -23.48 -13.63
N LEU A 92 -14.53 -23.52 -12.70
CA LEU A 92 -14.93 -24.77 -12.01
C LEU A 92 -16.28 -25.30 -12.47
N LYS A 93 -17.16 -24.46 -13.01
CA LYS A 93 -18.52 -24.88 -13.40
C LYS A 93 -18.82 -24.72 -14.89
N GLY A 94 -17.89 -24.18 -15.69
CA GLY A 94 -18.11 -23.93 -17.12
C GLY A 94 -19.27 -22.96 -17.39
N LYS A 95 -19.54 -22.03 -16.46
CA LYS A 95 -20.67 -21.09 -16.53
C LYS A 95 -20.20 -19.67 -16.79
N GLY A 96 -20.67 -19.10 -17.89
CA GLY A 96 -20.40 -17.71 -18.25
C GLY A 96 -18.96 -17.48 -18.67
N GLU A 97 -18.69 -16.27 -19.16
CA GLU A 97 -17.33 -15.76 -19.35
C GLU A 97 -16.98 -14.91 -18.13
N PRO A 98 -15.76 -14.98 -17.58
CA PRO A 98 -15.43 -14.30 -16.34
C PRO A 98 -15.45 -12.78 -16.55
N ARG A 99 -15.18 -12.29 -17.78
CA ARG A 99 -15.11 -10.86 -18.15
C ARG A 99 -14.41 -10.00 -17.07
N LEU A 100 -13.31 -10.52 -16.53
CA LEU A 100 -12.51 -9.83 -15.52
C LEU A 100 -11.34 -9.09 -16.19
N PRO A 101 -11.01 -7.85 -15.77
CA PRO A 101 -9.72 -7.23 -16.06
C PRO A 101 -8.58 -8.03 -15.43
N GLU A 102 -7.37 -7.76 -15.88
CA GLU A 102 -6.16 -8.34 -15.28
C GLU A 102 -5.96 -7.85 -13.83
N ALA A 103 -6.38 -6.62 -13.53
CA ALA A 103 -6.26 -6.05 -12.20
C ALA A 103 -7.50 -5.27 -11.75
N TYR A 104 -8.01 -5.61 -10.58
CA TYR A 104 -8.96 -4.82 -9.80
C TYR A 104 -8.24 -4.18 -8.61
N MET A 105 -8.32 -2.85 -8.51
CA MET A 105 -7.67 -2.10 -7.43
C MET A 105 -8.68 -1.15 -6.81
N PHE A 106 -8.81 -1.16 -5.50
CA PHE A 106 -9.60 -0.15 -4.81
C PHE A 106 -8.75 1.12 -4.60
N GLU A 107 -9.22 2.25 -5.15
CA GLU A 107 -8.61 3.57 -5.01
C GLU A 107 -9.11 4.21 -3.72
N THR A 108 -8.27 4.23 -2.68
CA THR A 108 -8.65 4.63 -1.32
C THR A 108 -8.88 6.14 -1.15
N GLY A 109 -8.25 6.99 -1.98
CA GLY A 109 -8.44 8.44 -1.89
C GLY A 109 -9.82 8.92 -2.35
N VAL A 110 -10.50 8.17 -3.22
CA VAL A 110 -11.83 8.51 -3.75
C VAL A 110 -12.85 7.38 -3.59
N ASN A 111 -12.47 6.33 -2.85
CA ASN A 111 -13.31 5.20 -2.46
C ASN A 111 -14.04 4.49 -3.61
N ARG A 112 -13.28 4.03 -4.63
CA ARG A 112 -13.88 3.28 -5.76
C ARG A 112 -12.99 2.17 -6.30
N TRP A 113 -13.63 1.13 -6.83
CA TRP A 113 -12.96 0.11 -7.63
C TRP A 113 -12.50 0.66 -8.98
N ARG A 114 -11.27 0.33 -9.34
CA ARG A 114 -10.65 0.58 -10.64
C ARG A 114 -10.29 -0.72 -11.31
N MET A 115 -10.40 -0.72 -12.64
CA MET A 115 -10.07 -1.84 -13.51
C MET A 115 -8.87 -1.45 -14.35
N PHE A 116 -7.91 -2.36 -14.46
CA PHE A 116 -6.73 -2.18 -15.28
C PHE A 116 -6.48 -3.42 -16.13
N ASP A 117 -6.07 -3.19 -17.37
CA ASP A 117 -5.65 -4.27 -18.28
C ASP A 117 -4.28 -4.86 -17.88
N ARG A 118 -3.58 -4.24 -16.92
CA ARG A 118 -2.40 -4.77 -16.25
C ARG A 118 -2.03 -3.96 -15.02
N TRP A 119 -1.22 -4.55 -14.13
CA TRP A 119 -0.66 -3.85 -12.98
C TRP A 119 0.87 -3.99 -12.88
N PRO A 120 1.60 -2.92 -12.54
CA PRO A 120 1.15 -1.51 -12.47
C PRO A 120 0.66 -0.99 -13.84
N PRO A 121 -0.13 0.11 -13.87
CA PRO A 121 -0.63 0.67 -15.13
C PRO A 121 0.52 1.05 -16.09
N GLN A 122 0.29 1.00 -17.41
CA GLN A 122 1.35 1.33 -18.38
C GLN A 122 1.72 2.81 -18.40
N ASN A 123 0.73 3.68 -18.21
CA ASN A 123 0.87 5.13 -18.33
C ASN A 123 1.22 5.77 -16.98
N LEU A 124 2.15 5.16 -16.25
CA LEU A 124 2.64 5.72 -15.00
C LEU A 124 3.68 6.80 -15.27
N GLU A 125 3.53 7.93 -14.60
CA GLU A 125 4.57 8.94 -14.52
C GLU A 125 5.30 8.81 -13.18
N MET A 126 6.57 8.42 -13.24
CA MET A 126 7.41 8.37 -12.04
C MET A 126 7.70 9.81 -11.59
N ARG A 127 7.15 10.18 -10.44
CA ARG A 127 7.40 11.48 -9.79
C ARG A 127 8.24 11.27 -8.53
N SER A 128 9.14 12.22 -8.28
CA SER A 128 9.91 12.27 -7.04
C SER A 128 9.33 13.34 -6.13
N LEU A 129 9.19 13.02 -4.85
CA LEU A 129 8.80 13.97 -3.80
C LEU A 129 10.02 14.21 -2.92
N TYR A 130 10.59 15.41 -2.99
CA TYR A 130 11.87 15.74 -2.38
C TYR A 130 11.69 16.40 -1.01
N PHE A 131 12.56 16.07 -0.07
CA PHE A 131 12.70 16.79 1.20
C PHE A 131 13.18 18.22 0.97
N ARG A 132 12.67 19.14 1.80
CA ARG A 132 12.97 20.58 1.79
C ARG A 132 13.21 21.08 3.20
N THR A 133 13.97 22.17 3.28
CA THR A 133 14.23 22.87 4.54
C THR A 133 12.94 23.29 5.24
N GLY A 134 12.95 23.14 6.57
CA GLY A 134 11.80 23.49 7.42
C GLY A 134 10.68 22.46 7.39
N GLY A 135 10.99 21.17 7.19
CA GLY A 135 9.99 20.10 7.23
C GLY A 135 9.01 20.12 6.06
N ARG A 136 9.47 20.53 4.86
CA ARG A 136 8.62 20.62 3.67
C ARG A 136 8.89 19.49 2.67
N LEU A 137 7.91 19.20 1.83
CA LEU A 137 8.02 18.32 0.66
C LEU A 137 7.67 19.10 -0.61
N SER A 138 8.34 18.80 -1.72
CA SER A 138 8.07 19.41 -3.02
C SER A 138 8.37 18.44 -4.16
N PHE A 139 7.59 18.52 -5.24
CA PHE A 139 7.84 17.76 -6.47
C PHE A 139 8.98 18.34 -7.31
N ASP A 140 9.36 19.60 -7.06
CA ASP A 140 10.50 20.21 -7.72
C ASP A 140 11.81 19.68 -7.14
N PRO A 141 12.85 19.44 -7.96
CA PRO A 141 14.17 19.08 -7.46
C PRO A 141 14.80 20.25 -6.68
N PRO A 142 15.68 20.01 -5.69
CA PRO A 142 16.34 21.09 -4.95
C PRO A 142 17.25 21.93 -5.85
N ASN A 143 17.23 23.25 -5.67
CA ASN A 143 17.92 24.21 -6.55
C ASN A 143 19.44 24.26 -6.37
N THR A 144 20.02 23.60 -5.36
CA THR A 144 21.43 23.73 -5.01
C THR A 144 22.03 22.43 -4.46
N GLU A 145 23.35 22.28 -4.63
CA GLU A 145 24.21 21.38 -3.84
C GLU A 145 24.30 21.85 -2.37
N SER A 146 23.15 21.99 -1.70
CA SER A 146 23.16 22.26 -0.26
C SER A 146 23.43 20.95 0.46
N HIS A 147 24.52 20.87 1.23
CA HIS A 147 24.76 19.79 2.20
C HIS A 147 23.85 19.92 3.44
N ALA A 148 22.61 20.38 3.25
CA ALA A 148 21.63 20.52 4.31
C ALA A 148 21.17 19.13 4.76
N PHE A 149 21.02 18.98 6.08
CA PHE A 149 20.50 17.79 6.72
C PHE A 149 19.60 18.23 7.87
N ASP A 150 18.65 17.37 8.20
CA ASP A 150 17.95 17.42 9.49
C ASP A 150 18.43 16.21 10.31
N GLU A 151 18.47 16.36 11.63
CA GLU A 151 18.93 15.32 12.55
C GLU A 151 17.94 15.11 13.69
N TYR A 152 17.97 13.91 14.25
CA TYR A 152 17.21 13.54 15.44
C TYR A 152 18.00 12.51 16.24
N THR A 153 17.72 12.43 17.55
CA THR A 153 18.35 11.43 18.42
C THR A 153 17.44 10.22 18.57
N SER A 154 17.84 9.07 18.04
CA SER A 154 17.18 7.79 18.31
C SER A 154 17.74 7.17 19.58
N ASP A 155 16.93 7.09 20.63
CA ASP A 155 17.28 6.45 21.91
C ASP A 155 16.61 5.07 22.00
N PRO A 156 17.37 3.96 21.93
CA PRO A 156 16.81 2.61 22.05
C PRO A 156 16.10 2.33 23.39
N ALA A 157 16.37 3.10 24.45
CA ALA A 157 15.64 3.00 25.71
C ALA A 157 14.27 3.69 25.66
N ARG A 158 13.99 4.47 24.61
CA ARG A 158 12.76 5.23 24.41
C ARG A 158 12.24 5.09 22.96
N PRO A 159 11.99 3.87 22.47
CA PRO A 159 11.61 3.64 21.08
C PRO A 159 10.32 4.39 20.70
N VAL A 160 10.18 4.73 19.43
CA VAL A 160 8.93 5.24 18.87
C VAL A 160 7.90 4.09 18.84
N PRO A 161 6.73 4.23 19.48
CA PRO A 161 5.67 3.23 19.37
C PRO A 161 5.21 3.07 17.91
N PHE A 162 4.89 1.84 17.49
CA PHE A 162 4.47 1.59 16.11
C PHE A 162 2.98 1.95 15.87
N SER A 163 2.17 1.97 16.94
CA SER A 163 0.74 2.29 16.96
C SER A 163 0.44 3.36 18.01
N GLU A 164 -0.72 4.00 17.89
CA GLU A 164 -1.21 4.92 18.93
C GLU A 164 -1.62 4.14 20.20
N GLU A 165 -2.20 2.96 20.02
CA GLU A 165 -2.53 2.05 21.11
C GLU A 165 -1.26 1.48 21.76
N ILE A 166 -1.22 1.45 23.10
CA ILE A 166 -0.17 0.76 23.84
C ILE A 166 -0.46 -0.75 23.83
N THR A 167 0.18 -1.46 22.92
CA THR A 167 -0.05 -2.90 22.72
C THR A 167 1.25 -3.67 22.45
N THR A 168 1.20 -4.97 22.70
CA THR A 168 2.25 -5.94 22.35
C THR A 168 1.90 -6.78 21.12
N LYS A 169 0.73 -6.54 20.53
CA LYS A 169 0.23 -7.24 19.34
C LYS A 169 0.06 -6.23 18.21
N THR A 170 0.45 -6.59 16.99
CA THR A 170 0.10 -5.83 15.80
C THR A 170 -1.41 -5.87 15.62
N THR A 171 -2.07 -4.72 15.73
CA THR A 171 -3.51 -4.59 15.52
C THR A 171 -3.78 -4.44 14.01
N GLN A 172 -4.98 -4.83 13.58
CA GLN A 172 -5.41 -4.61 12.20
C GLN A 172 -5.48 -3.12 11.86
N ALA A 173 -5.85 -2.29 12.85
CA ALA A 173 -6.02 -0.85 12.70
C ALA A 173 -4.69 -0.07 12.59
N TYR A 174 -3.55 -0.66 12.97
CA TYR A 174 -2.26 0.05 12.98
C TYR A 174 -1.91 0.68 11.61
N MET A 175 -2.30 0.04 10.50
CA MET A 175 -2.04 0.55 9.15
C MET A 175 -2.83 1.82 8.80
N THR A 176 -3.87 2.13 9.57
CA THR A 176 -4.73 3.31 9.42
C THR A 176 -4.64 4.28 10.61
N ASP A 177 -3.89 3.93 11.66
CA ASP A 177 -3.72 4.77 12.85
C ASP A 177 -3.29 6.20 12.47
N ASP A 178 -3.83 7.17 13.20
CA ASP A 178 -3.40 8.55 13.11
C ASP A 178 -1.95 8.70 13.60
N GLN A 179 -1.08 9.19 12.73
CA GLN A 179 0.36 9.29 13.02
C GLN A 179 0.74 10.54 13.83
N ARG A 180 -0.23 11.38 14.26
CA ARG A 180 0.03 12.58 15.08
C ARG A 180 0.71 12.26 16.41
N PHE A 181 0.53 11.06 16.99
CA PHE A 181 1.26 10.66 18.20
C PHE A 181 2.78 10.56 17.96
N ALA A 182 3.19 10.05 16.79
CA ALA A 182 4.59 9.93 16.40
C ALA A 182 5.16 11.28 15.97
N ALA A 183 4.39 12.06 15.19
CA ALA A 183 4.81 13.35 14.64
C ALA A 183 5.16 14.41 15.71
N ARG A 184 4.63 14.28 16.93
CA ARG A 184 4.91 15.20 18.05
C ARG A 184 6.19 14.86 18.81
N ARG A 185 6.86 13.75 18.48
CA ARG A 185 8.07 13.32 19.19
C ARG A 185 9.33 13.99 18.62
N PRO A 186 10.34 14.27 19.46
CA PRO A 186 11.59 14.88 19.01
C PRO A 186 12.50 13.92 18.22
N ASP A 187 12.22 12.62 18.23
CA ASP A 187 12.96 11.58 17.53
C ASP A 187 12.25 11.07 16.26
N VAL A 188 11.37 11.90 15.69
CA VAL A 188 10.66 11.66 14.43
C VAL A 188 10.75 12.92 13.58
N LEU A 189 11.36 12.81 12.39
CA LEU A 189 11.36 13.88 11.40
C LEU A 189 10.04 13.87 10.62
N VAL A 190 9.43 15.04 10.45
CA VAL A 190 8.15 15.22 9.74
C VAL A 190 8.37 16.16 8.58
N TYR A 191 7.90 15.73 7.41
CA TYR A 191 7.92 16.54 6.19
C TYR A 191 6.53 16.52 5.54
N GLN A 192 6.07 17.69 5.09
CA GLN A 192 4.74 17.83 4.50
C GLN A 192 4.76 18.75 3.27
N THR A 193 3.92 18.46 2.28
CA THR A 193 3.67 19.42 1.19
C THR A 193 2.87 20.62 1.71
N ASP A 194 2.80 21.68 0.92
CA ASP A 194 1.68 22.61 1.08
C ASP A 194 0.34 21.89 0.80
N VAL A 195 -0.77 22.50 1.18
CA VAL A 195 -2.10 21.98 0.86
C VAL A 195 -2.20 21.79 -0.65
N LEU A 196 -2.54 20.57 -1.08
CA LEU A 196 -2.67 20.24 -2.49
C LEU A 196 -3.81 21.05 -3.10
N THR A 197 -3.54 21.72 -4.22
CA THR A 197 -4.55 22.48 -4.98
C THR A 197 -5.21 21.66 -6.08
N GLU A 198 -4.67 20.48 -6.36
CA GLU A 198 -5.14 19.53 -7.38
C GLU A 198 -5.01 18.10 -6.83
N ASP A 199 -5.87 17.20 -7.31
CA ASP A 199 -5.86 15.79 -6.92
C ASP A 199 -4.56 15.11 -7.38
N VAL A 200 -3.94 14.35 -6.49
CA VAL A 200 -2.77 13.51 -6.80
C VAL A 200 -3.13 12.04 -6.62
N THR A 201 -3.21 11.29 -7.71
CA THR A 201 -3.42 9.83 -7.67
C THR A 201 -2.09 9.11 -7.67
N LEU A 202 -1.85 8.29 -6.64
CA LEU A 202 -0.70 7.39 -6.58
C LEU A 202 -1.11 5.97 -6.98
N ALA A 203 -0.39 5.39 -7.95
CA ALA A 203 -0.59 4.02 -8.39
C ALA A 203 0.74 3.33 -8.69
N GLY A 204 0.86 2.06 -8.29
CA GLY A 204 2.06 1.27 -8.51
C GLY A 204 3.08 1.32 -7.37
N PRO A 205 4.34 0.93 -7.62
CA PRO A 205 5.34 0.79 -6.57
C PRO A 205 5.81 2.14 -6.03
N ILE A 206 5.85 2.26 -4.71
CA ILE A 206 6.48 3.38 -4.00
C ILE A 206 7.92 2.99 -3.69
N LEU A 207 8.85 3.89 -4.01
CA LEU A 207 10.29 3.70 -3.77
C LEU A 207 10.80 4.79 -2.85
N THR A 208 11.71 4.43 -1.96
CA THR A 208 12.38 5.36 -1.06
C THR A 208 13.84 5.48 -1.46
N ASN A 209 14.32 6.71 -1.65
CA ASN A 209 15.72 7.02 -1.89
C ASN A 209 16.23 7.93 -0.77
N LEU A 210 17.02 7.37 0.16
CA LEU A 210 17.48 8.07 1.37
C LEU A 210 19.00 8.28 1.33
N TRP A 211 19.41 9.49 1.69
CA TRP A 211 20.79 9.84 2.00
C TRP A 211 20.90 10.05 3.51
N VAL A 212 21.40 9.04 4.21
CA VAL A 212 21.37 8.99 5.68
C VAL A 212 22.74 8.69 6.24
N SER A 213 22.95 9.13 7.48
CA SER A 213 24.09 8.76 8.30
C SER A 213 23.63 8.51 9.73
N THR A 214 24.40 7.72 10.48
CA THR A 214 24.16 7.46 11.89
C THR A 214 25.49 7.56 12.63
N SER A 215 25.46 8.03 13.87
CA SER A 215 26.64 8.03 14.74
C SER A 215 27.02 6.63 15.23
N GLY A 216 26.08 5.68 15.12
CA GLY A 216 26.30 4.27 15.42
C GLY A 216 26.87 3.48 14.24
N THR A 217 26.85 2.15 14.37
CA THR A 217 27.29 1.21 13.32
C THR A 217 26.14 0.50 12.62
N ALA A 218 24.92 0.62 13.14
CA ALA A 218 23.70 0.07 12.59
C ALA A 218 22.50 0.94 12.98
N SER A 219 21.50 1.05 12.09
CA SER A 219 20.25 1.77 12.35
C SER A 219 19.15 1.24 11.45
N ASP A 220 17.91 1.31 11.93
CA ASP A 220 16.71 1.06 11.15
C ASP A 220 16.12 2.38 10.65
N TRP A 221 15.69 2.41 9.39
CA TRP A 221 15.09 3.59 8.76
C TRP A 221 13.65 3.30 8.40
N ILE A 222 12.72 3.95 9.10
CA ILE A 222 11.28 3.81 8.87
C ILE A 222 10.82 5.04 8.11
N VAL A 223 10.19 4.84 6.96
CA VAL A 223 9.56 5.90 6.16
C VAL A 223 8.07 5.63 6.07
N LYS A 224 7.28 6.66 6.36
CA LYS A 224 5.83 6.64 6.26
C LYS A 224 5.41 7.67 5.21
N LEU A 225 4.62 7.24 4.23
CA LEU A 225 3.87 8.15 3.36
C LEU A 225 2.47 8.28 3.96
N ILE A 226 2.06 9.51 4.27
CA ILE A 226 0.82 9.80 5.00
C ILE A 226 -0.01 10.75 4.14
N ASP A 227 -1.29 10.44 3.99
CA ASP A 227 -2.30 11.37 3.51
C ASP A 227 -2.83 12.18 4.71
N VAL A 228 -2.60 13.49 4.70
CA VAL A 228 -3.04 14.39 5.77
C VAL A 228 -4.40 14.96 5.39
N LEU A 229 -5.45 14.41 6.00
CA LEU A 229 -6.81 14.89 5.80
C LEU A 229 -6.98 16.34 6.29
N PRO A 230 -7.91 17.12 5.71
CA PRO A 230 -8.26 18.43 6.23
C PRO A 230 -8.72 18.38 7.69
N ASP A 231 -8.38 19.39 8.49
CA ASP A 231 -8.68 19.46 9.94
C ASP A 231 -10.16 19.28 10.34
N HIS A 232 -11.07 19.45 9.39
CA HIS A 232 -12.52 19.34 9.58
C HIS A 232 -13.10 17.98 9.16
N MET A 233 -12.27 17.07 8.65
CA MET A 233 -12.66 15.68 8.42
C MET A 233 -12.38 14.86 9.70
N PRO A 234 -13.29 13.94 10.06
CA PRO A 234 -13.12 13.07 11.23
C PRO A 234 -11.91 12.16 11.12
#